data_AF-A0A814JPQ7-F1
#
_entry.id   AF-A0A814JPQ7-F1
#
_cell.length_a   1.000
_cell.length_b   1.000
_cell.length_c   1.000
_cell.angle_alpha   90.00
_cell.angle_beta   90.00
_cell.angle_gamma   90.00
#
_symmetry.space_group_name_H-M   'P 1'
#
loop_
_entity.id
_entity.type
_entity.pdbx_description
1 polymer ?
#
loop_
_entity_poly.entity_id
_entity_poly.type
_entity_poly.pdbx_seq_one_letter_code
_entity_poly.pdbx_strand_id
1 'polypeptide(L)'
;MINQGRQLCCRYNTDGVPMIGIGYHLTRNDSETIMLMYNLTLSNVLSDCQRNTSKYCLTNDQAEEILNRISYQEATQCANEYVPNLPSMKRNAIIDVAFTSCRTLNTFRKTKKALQMTNWTEAAEELKDSRWCSRIRRRCNKDYNCIRNNGNSLNQFINIL
;
A
#
# COMPACT_ATOMS: atom_id res chain seq x y z
N MET A 1 -1.71 -8.40 3.84
CA MET A 1 -1.00 -8.84 2.62
C MET A 1 -1.15 -7.73 1.60
N ILE A 2 -0.06 -7.07 1.24
CA ILE A 2 -0.06 -5.95 0.29
C ILE A 2 -0.04 -6.52 -1.13
N ASN A 3 -1.11 -6.31 -1.87
CA ASN A 3 -1.27 -6.85 -3.23
C ASN A 3 -0.77 -5.87 -4.30
N GLN A 4 0.46 -5.38 -4.16
CA GLN A 4 1.10 -4.57 -5.20
C GLN A 4 1.80 -5.46 -6.21
N GLY A 5 1.71 -5.12 -7.50
CA GLY A 5 2.52 -5.80 -8.50
C GLY A 5 4.01 -5.63 -8.20
N ARG A 6 4.77 -6.72 -8.26
CA ARG A 6 6.24 -6.70 -8.11
C ARG A 6 6.87 -6.24 -9.43
N GLN A 7 7.61 -5.14 -9.37
CA GLN A 7 8.31 -4.54 -10.51
C GLN A 7 9.75 -4.24 -10.11
N LEU A 8 10.66 -5.18 -10.34
CA LEU A 8 12.06 -5.06 -9.92
C LEU A 8 12.79 -3.88 -10.56
N CYS A 9 12.38 -3.48 -11.76
CA CYS A 9 12.88 -2.32 -12.48
C CYS A 9 11.87 -1.18 -12.44
N CYS A 10 12.36 0.05 -12.61
CA CYS A 10 11.53 1.24 -12.62
C CYS A 10 10.42 1.17 -13.68
N ARG A 11 9.16 1.44 -13.30
CA ARG A 11 8.05 1.65 -14.23
C ARG A 11 7.10 2.73 -13.72
N TYR A 12 6.40 3.39 -14.64
CA TYR A 12 5.28 4.25 -14.28
C TYR A 12 4.03 3.44 -13.95
N ASN A 13 3.32 3.82 -12.90
CA ASN A 13 1.99 3.30 -12.62
C ASN A 13 0.92 4.02 -13.48
N THR A 14 -0.34 3.61 -13.32
CA THR A 14 -1.48 4.19 -14.07
C THR A 14 -1.72 5.67 -13.79
N ASP A 15 -1.18 6.21 -12.70
CA ASP A 15 -1.24 7.63 -12.34
C ASP A 15 0.01 8.40 -12.82
N GLY A 16 0.90 7.77 -13.59
CA GLY A 16 2.13 8.40 -14.10
C GLY A 16 3.22 8.60 -13.03
N VAL A 17 3.12 7.93 -11.89
CA VAL A 17 4.12 8.00 -10.82
C VAL A 17 5.16 6.88 -11.02
N PRO A 18 6.47 7.20 -11.01
CA PRO A 18 7.52 6.19 -11.14
C PRO A 18 7.61 5.35 -9.86
N MET A 19 7.62 4.03 -10.03
CA MET A 19 7.67 3.04 -8.95
C MET A 19 8.72 1.97 -9.22
N ILE A 20 9.22 1.35 -8.16
CA ILE A 20 10.13 0.19 -8.20
C ILE A 20 9.79 -0.78 -7.05
N GLY A 21 10.27 -2.01 -7.13
CA GLY A 21 10.07 -3.05 -6.13
C GLY A 21 8.60 -3.43 -5.99
N ILE A 22 8.11 -3.47 -4.75
CA ILE A 22 6.72 -3.81 -4.44
C ILE A 22 5.97 -2.53 -4.06
N GLY A 23 5.61 -1.77 -5.10
CA GLY A 23 4.83 -0.55 -4.95
C GLY A 23 5.52 0.62 -4.25
N TYR A 24 6.84 0.70 -4.25
CA TYR A 24 7.59 1.82 -3.69
C TYR A 24 7.59 3.02 -4.65
N HIS A 25 7.11 4.18 -4.22
CA HIS A 25 7.10 5.41 -5.03
C HIS A 25 8.49 6.08 -5.02
N LEU A 26 9.08 6.31 -6.20
CA LEU A 26 10.39 6.97 -6.32
C LEU A 26 10.33 8.50 -6.12
N THR A 27 9.13 9.06 -5.91
CA THR A 27 8.93 10.48 -5.58
C THR A 27 8.97 10.76 -4.08
N ARG A 28 9.23 9.75 -3.25
CA ARG A 28 9.41 9.95 -1.81
C ARG A 28 10.73 10.68 -1.52
N ASN A 29 10.75 11.43 -0.43
CA ASN A 29 11.91 12.20 0.01
C ASN A 29 13.11 11.31 0.42
N ASP A 30 12.86 10.08 0.86
CA ASP A 30 13.87 9.10 1.24
C ASP A 30 14.40 8.28 0.05
N SER A 31 13.84 8.42 -1.15
CA SER A 31 14.17 7.58 -2.31
C SER A 31 15.66 7.58 -2.68
N GLU A 32 16.34 8.72 -2.58
CA GLU A 32 17.79 8.78 -2.85
C GLU A 32 18.55 7.88 -1.88
N THR A 33 18.32 8.07 -0.57
CA THR A 33 18.94 7.28 0.48
C THR A 33 18.64 5.78 0.31
N ILE A 34 17.39 5.41 0.03
CA ILE A 34 17.00 4.01 -0.13
C ILE A 34 17.66 3.36 -1.34
N MET A 35 17.72 4.04 -2.49
CA MET A 35 18.39 3.49 -3.67
C MET A 35 19.89 3.31 -3.43
N LEU A 36 20.54 4.26 -2.75
CA LEU A 36 21.96 4.20 -2.43
C LEU A 36 22.34 3.00 -1.56
N MET A 37 21.45 2.54 -0.66
CA MET A 37 21.69 1.32 0.14
C MET A 37 21.96 0.08 -0.72
N TYR A 38 21.48 0.07 -1.96
CA TYR A 38 21.57 -1.04 -2.89
C TYR A 38 22.54 -0.76 -4.05
N ASN A 39 23.45 0.21 -3.88
CA ASN A 39 24.37 0.68 -4.92
C ASN A 39 23.67 1.16 -6.20
N LEU A 40 22.44 1.66 -6.07
CA LEU A 40 21.71 2.34 -7.14
C LEU A 40 21.72 3.85 -6.87
N THR A 41 21.62 4.67 -7.91
CA THR A 41 21.33 6.11 -7.76
C THR A 41 19.90 6.37 -8.22
N LEU A 42 19.19 7.26 -7.54
CA LEU A 42 17.80 7.58 -7.92
C LEU A 42 17.72 8.10 -9.35
N SER A 43 18.69 8.93 -9.76
CA SER A 43 18.79 9.46 -11.12
C SER A 43 18.88 8.36 -12.18
N ASN A 44 19.72 7.34 -11.95
CA ASN A 44 19.87 6.22 -12.89
C ASN A 44 18.58 5.39 -12.97
N VAL A 45 17.96 5.09 -11.83
CA VAL A 45 16.69 4.35 -11.77
C VAL A 45 15.56 5.12 -12.47
N LEU A 46 15.45 6.43 -12.25
CA LEU A 46 14.47 7.27 -12.93
C LEU A 46 14.73 7.38 -14.44
N SER A 47 16.00 7.40 -14.85
CA SER A 47 16.35 7.38 -16.27
C SER A 47 15.86 6.12 -16.97
N ASP A 48 15.92 4.97 -16.29
CA ASP A 48 15.38 3.71 -16.80
C ASP A 48 13.87 3.77 -17.01
N CYS A 49 13.13 4.40 -16.08
CA CYS A 49 11.70 4.66 -16.26
C CYS A 49 11.43 5.49 -17.53
N GLN A 50 12.18 6.58 -17.73
CA GLN A 50 11.98 7.52 -18.83
C GLN A 50 12.33 6.89 -20.19
N ARG A 51 13.39 6.08 -20.23
CA ARG A 51 13.91 5.45 -21.45
C ARG A 51 13.31 4.06 -21.71
N ASN A 52 12.48 3.57 -20.79
CA ASN A 52 11.92 2.22 -20.81
C ASN A 52 13.03 1.13 -20.91
N THR A 53 14.07 1.29 -20.10
CA THR A 53 15.20 0.35 -19.97
C THR A 53 15.19 -0.34 -18.60
N SER A 54 16.00 -1.40 -18.45
CA SER A 54 16.05 -2.25 -17.25
C SER A 54 17.49 -2.49 -16.79
N LYS A 55 18.30 -1.44 -16.69
CA LYS A 55 19.72 -1.51 -16.35
C LYS A 55 19.96 -1.48 -14.83
N TYR A 56 19.12 -0.74 -14.11
CA TYR A 56 19.21 -0.47 -12.68
C TYR A 56 17.95 -0.98 -11.99
N CYS A 57 17.98 -2.27 -11.66
CA CYS A 57 16.87 -2.97 -11.05
C CYS A 57 17.25 -3.50 -9.67
N LEU A 58 16.25 -3.64 -8.79
CA LEU A 58 16.39 -4.34 -7.53
C LEU A 58 16.46 -5.85 -7.76
N THR A 59 17.07 -6.56 -6.82
CA THR A 59 16.82 -8.00 -6.66
C THR A 59 15.48 -8.23 -5.94
N ASN A 60 15.00 -9.48 -5.94
CA ASN A 60 13.81 -9.84 -5.17
C ASN A 60 13.97 -9.51 -3.68
N ASP A 61 15.10 -9.90 -3.09
CA ASP A 61 15.38 -9.69 -1.67
C ASP A 61 15.40 -8.20 -1.30
N GLN A 62 15.99 -7.36 -2.15
CA GLN A 62 16.00 -5.90 -1.94
C GLN A 62 14.60 -5.30 -2.04
N ALA A 63 13.78 -5.76 -3.00
CA ALA A 63 12.40 -5.32 -3.13
C ALA A 63 11.54 -5.73 -1.93
N GLU A 64 11.77 -6.92 -1.38
CA GLU A 64 11.11 -7.41 -0.16
C GLU A 64 11.59 -6.67 1.09
N GLU A 65 12.88 -6.34 1.19
CA GLU A 65 13.42 -5.56 2.29
C GLU A 65 12.81 -4.14 2.31
N ILE A 66 12.75 -3.46 1.16
CA ILE A 66 12.08 -2.16 1.03
C ILE A 66 10.61 -2.26 1.45
N LEU A 67 9.90 -3.29 0.98
CA LEU A 67 8.51 -3.52 1.36
C LEU A 67 8.36 -3.65 2.87
N ASN A 68 9.13 -4.55 3.48
CA ASN A 68 8.95 -4.97 4.87
C ASN A 68 9.43 -3.93 5.86
N ARG A 69 10.55 -3.25 5.58
CA ARG A 69 11.18 -2.32 6.52
C ARG A 69 10.70 -0.89 6.36
N ILE A 70 10.25 -0.50 5.17
CA ILE A 70 9.93 0.90 4.89
C ILE A 70 8.44 1.03 4.66
N SER A 71 7.95 0.49 3.53
CA SER A 71 6.59 0.76 3.08
C SER A 71 5.52 0.16 4.01
N TYR A 72 5.74 -1.05 4.52
CA TYR A 72 4.79 -1.70 5.44
C TYR A 72 4.82 -1.09 6.85
N GLN A 73 5.99 -0.71 7.35
CA GLN A 73 6.11 -0.06 8.66
C GLN A 73 5.43 1.30 8.65
N GLU A 74 5.67 2.12 7.63
CA GLU A 74 4.99 3.41 7.45
C GLU A 74 3.48 3.21 7.33
N ALA A 75 3.01 2.30 6.46
CA ALA A 75 1.59 2.02 6.33
C ALA A 75 0.94 1.59 7.66
N THR A 76 1.67 0.81 8.46
CA THR A 76 1.24 0.39 9.81
C THR A 76 1.14 1.57 10.75
N GLN A 77 2.16 2.45 10.76
CA GLN A 77 2.14 3.67 11.56
C GLN A 77 0.96 4.58 11.16
N CYS A 78 0.79 4.86 9.86
CA CYS A 78 -0.30 5.72 9.39
C CYS A 78 -1.67 5.14 9.74
N ALA A 79 -1.84 3.81 9.63
CA ALA A 79 -3.10 3.16 10.02
C ALA A 79 -3.39 3.30 11.53
N ASN A 80 -2.36 3.14 12.38
CA ASN A 80 -2.48 3.28 13.83
C ASN A 80 -2.80 4.72 14.25
N GLU A 81 -2.18 5.71 13.60
CA GLU A 81 -2.49 7.14 13.82
C GLU A 81 -3.88 7.51 13.28
N TYR A 82 -4.31 6.85 12.21
CA TYR A 82 -5.59 7.14 11.57
C TYR A 82 -6.78 6.71 12.43
N VAL A 83 -6.84 5.44 12.87
CA VAL A 83 -7.81 4.96 13.87
C VAL A 83 -7.11 3.95 14.78
N PRO A 84 -6.78 4.33 16.04
CA PRO A 84 -6.08 3.43 16.95
C PRO A 84 -6.98 2.28 17.40
N ASN A 85 -6.36 1.17 17.81
CA ASN A 85 -7.02 0.02 18.46
C ASN A 85 -8.10 -0.69 17.63
N LEU A 86 -8.02 -0.65 16.30
CA LEU A 86 -8.89 -1.44 15.44
C LEU A 86 -8.67 -2.96 15.65
N PRO A 87 -9.73 -3.78 15.58
CA PRO A 87 -9.58 -5.23 15.53
C PRO A 87 -8.66 -5.65 14.37
N SER A 88 -7.88 -6.70 14.56
CA SER A 88 -6.79 -7.11 13.67
C SER A 88 -7.18 -7.19 12.19
N MET A 89 -8.35 -7.73 11.87
CA MET A 89 -8.84 -7.81 10.48
C MET A 89 -9.10 -6.42 9.86
N LYS A 90 -9.67 -5.48 10.63
CA LYS A 90 -9.97 -4.11 10.18
C LYS A 90 -8.68 -3.34 10.03
N ARG A 91 -7.80 -3.46 11.03
CA ARG A 91 -6.47 -2.86 11.01
C ARG A 91 -5.71 -3.28 9.76
N ASN A 92 -5.70 -4.57 9.42
CA ASN A 92 -5.01 -5.06 8.22
C ASN A 92 -5.57 -4.46 6.92
N ALA A 93 -6.88 -4.26 6.82
CA ALA A 93 -7.50 -3.57 5.68
C ALA A 93 -7.07 -2.10 5.61
N ILE A 94 -7.05 -1.40 6.75
CA ILE A 94 -6.59 0.00 6.80
C ILE A 94 -5.10 0.12 6.49
N ILE A 95 -4.26 -0.84 6.90
CA ILE A 95 -2.85 -0.89 6.49
C ILE A 95 -2.72 -1.05 4.97
N ASP A 96 -3.55 -1.88 4.33
CA ASP A 96 -3.51 -2.06 2.88
C ASP A 96 -3.88 -0.77 2.13
N VAL A 97 -4.89 -0.04 2.62
CA VAL A 97 -5.26 1.29 2.10
C VAL A 97 -4.15 2.30 2.34
N ALA A 98 -3.58 2.33 3.55
CA ALA A 98 -2.49 3.22 3.94
C ALA A 98 -1.24 3.00 3.08
N PHE A 99 -1.01 1.78 2.60
CA PHE A 99 0.14 1.47 1.76
C PHE A 99 0.25 2.36 0.51
N THR A 100 -0.88 2.72 -0.11
CA THR A 100 -0.91 3.62 -1.28
C THR A 100 -1.36 5.02 -0.96
N SER A 101 -1.87 5.24 0.25
CA SER A 101 -2.62 6.47 0.55
C SER A 101 -2.28 7.03 1.91
N CYS A 102 -1.18 6.64 2.57
CA CYS A 102 -0.81 7.18 3.88
C CYS A 102 -0.88 8.72 3.91
N ARG A 103 -0.27 9.40 2.92
CA ARG A 103 -0.28 10.88 2.82
C ARG A 103 -1.69 11.49 2.73
N THR A 104 -2.65 10.74 2.21
CA THR A 104 -4.04 11.18 2.02
C THR A 104 -5.01 10.40 2.89
N LEU A 105 -4.55 9.57 3.84
CA LEU A 105 -5.43 8.65 4.56
C LEU A 105 -6.44 9.41 5.42
N ASN A 106 -6.04 10.56 5.96
CA ASN A 106 -6.93 11.47 6.70
C ASN A 106 -8.04 12.12 5.84
N THR A 107 -8.00 12.02 4.51
CA THR A 107 -9.09 12.50 3.65
C THR A 107 -10.27 11.54 3.61
N PHE A 108 -10.13 10.29 4.07
CA PHE A 108 -11.19 9.28 4.14
C PHE A 108 -12.13 9.52 5.34
N ARG A 109 -12.56 10.77 5.53
CA ARG A 109 -13.20 11.26 6.77
C ARG A 109 -14.43 10.46 7.18
N LYS A 110 -15.26 10.04 6.22
CA LYS A 110 -16.46 9.25 6.48
C LYS A 110 -16.13 7.83 6.93
N THR A 111 -15.22 7.16 6.23
CA THR A 111 -14.66 5.86 6.67
C THR A 111 -14.08 5.96 8.08
N LYS A 112 -13.27 7.00 8.38
CA LYS A 112 -12.70 7.23 9.72
C LYS A 112 -13.79 7.29 10.79
N LYS A 113 -14.80 8.13 10.56
CA LYS A 113 -15.91 8.34 11.50
C LYS A 113 -16.66 7.04 11.77
N ALA A 114 -17.00 6.29 10.73
CA ALA A 114 -17.70 5.02 10.86
C ALA A 114 -16.86 3.96 11.62
N LEU A 115 -15.55 3.87 11.34
CA LEU A 115 -14.63 2.99 12.07
C LEU A 115 -14.56 3.33 13.56
N GLN A 116 -14.47 4.62 13.92
CA GLN A 116 -14.45 5.07 15.31
C GLN A 116 -15.75 4.79 16.04
N MET A 117 -16.88 4.79 15.33
CA MET A 117 -18.20 4.42 15.85
C MET A 117 -18.45 2.91 15.84
N THR A 118 -17.47 2.10 15.43
CA THR A 118 -17.61 0.65 15.23
C THR A 118 -18.71 0.26 14.23
N ASN A 119 -19.13 1.19 13.36
CA ASN A 119 -20.08 0.93 12.29
C ASN A 119 -19.36 0.33 11.09
N TRP A 120 -19.08 -0.98 11.17
CA TRP A 120 -18.29 -1.71 10.17
C TRP A 120 -18.93 -1.73 8.78
N THR A 121 -20.25 -1.81 8.72
CA THR A 121 -21.00 -1.78 7.47
C THR A 121 -20.82 -0.44 6.77
N GLU A 122 -21.07 0.67 7.47
CA GLU A 122 -20.90 2.02 6.92
C GLU A 122 -19.44 2.28 6.56
N ALA A 123 -18.49 1.87 7.41
CA ALA A 123 -17.07 2.02 7.12
C ALA A 123 -16.65 1.32 5.82
N ALA A 124 -17.17 0.12 5.58
CA ALA A 124 -16.89 -0.62 4.36
C ALA A 124 -17.52 0.06 3.14
N GLU A 125 -18.78 0.47 3.19
CA GLU A 125 -19.43 1.18 2.08
C GLU A 125 -18.72 2.49 1.74
N GLU A 126 -18.34 3.28 2.75
CA GLU A 126 -17.61 4.53 2.55
C GLU A 126 -16.21 4.31 2.00
N LEU A 127 -15.53 3.22 2.37
CA LEU A 127 -14.26 2.84 1.73
C LEU A 127 -14.49 2.48 0.25
N LYS A 128 -15.56 1.75 -0.05
CA LYS A 128 -15.88 1.30 -1.41
C LYS A 128 -16.27 2.44 -2.34
N ASP A 129 -16.91 3.48 -1.83
CA ASP A 129 -17.27 4.69 -2.58
C ASP A 129 -16.06 5.63 -2.83
N SER A 130 -14.90 5.33 -2.24
CA SER A 130 -13.71 6.17 -2.39
C SER A 130 -13.08 6.09 -3.79
N ARG A 131 -12.43 7.19 -4.23
CA ARG A 131 -11.59 7.21 -5.44
C ARG A 131 -10.49 6.15 -5.42
N TRP A 132 -9.97 5.85 -4.23
CA TRP A 132 -8.99 4.77 -4.04
C TRP A 132 -9.56 3.43 -4.52
N CYS A 133 -10.80 3.13 -4.15
CA CYS A 133 -11.48 1.90 -4.57
C CYS A 133 -11.69 1.84 -6.09
N SER A 134 -12.06 2.97 -6.70
CA SER A 134 -12.24 3.06 -8.16
C SER A 134 -10.96 2.70 -8.94
N ARG A 135 -9.80 3.07 -8.37
CA ARG A 135 -8.47 2.79 -8.94
C ARG A 135 -8.02 1.36 -8.65
N ILE A 136 -8.23 0.88 -7.43
CA ILE A 136 -7.62 -0.36 -6.92
C ILE A 136 -8.71 -1.42 -6.67
N ARG A 137 -9.51 -1.66 -7.71
CA ARG A 137 -10.76 -2.44 -7.69
C ARG A 137 -10.69 -3.77 -6.93
N ARG A 138 -9.74 -4.64 -7.30
CA ARG A 138 -9.62 -5.99 -6.70
C ARG A 138 -9.24 -5.97 -5.23
N ARG A 139 -8.34 -5.05 -4.83
CA ARG A 139 -7.91 -4.93 -3.41
C ARG A 139 -9.01 -4.32 -2.58
N CYS A 140 -9.66 -3.28 -3.11
CA CYS A 140 -10.79 -2.67 -2.45
C CYS A 140 -11.88 -3.66 -2.07
N ASN A 141 -12.26 -4.59 -2.97
CA ASN A 141 -13.26 -5.60 -2.61
C ASN A 141 -12.81 -6.53 -1.47
N LYS A 142 -11.51 -6.85 -1.38
CA LYS A 142 -10.95 -7.62 -0.27
C LYS A 142 -11.01 -6.82 1.04
N ASP A 143 -10.55 -5.56 1.01
CA ASP A 143 -10.51 -4.70 2.20
C ASP A 143 -11.91 -4.33 2.69
N TYR A 144 -12.84 -4.09 1.76
CA TYR A 144 -14.27 -3.96 2.02
C TYR A 144 -14.79 -5.14 2.85
N ASN A 145 -14.50 -6.38 2.42
CA ASN A 145 -14.94 -7.58 3.13
C ASN A 145 -14.26 -7.70 4.51
N CYS A 146 -12.97 -7.36 4.61
CA CYS A 146 -12.24 -7.36 5.88
C CYS A 146 -12.82 -6.37 6.90
N ILE A 147 -13.23 -5.19 6.43
CA ILE A 147 -13.88 -4.18 7.26
C ILE A 147 -15.30 -4.64 7.63
N ARG A 148 -16.11 -5.06 6.65
CA ARG A 148 -17.53 -5.41 6.84
C ARG A 148 -17.76 -6.65 7.73
N ASN A 149 -16.90 -7.66 7.65
CA ASN A 149 -17.15 -8.95 8.32
C ASN A 149 -16.99 -8.85 9.84
N ASN A 150 -17.96 -9.30 10.65
CA ASN A 150 -17.88 -9.25 12.12
C ASN A 150 -16.97 -10.32 12.79
N GLY A 151 -16.03 -10.94 12.06
CA GLY A 151 -14.94 -11.72 12.67
C GLY A 151 -15.12 -13.23 12.81
N ASN A 152 -15.78 -13.92 11.88
CA ASN A 152 -15.86 -15.40 11.86
C ASN A 152 -15.37 -16.05 10.56
N SER A 153 -14.17 -15.71 10.07
CA SER A 153 -13.52 -16.50 9.02
C SER A 153 -11.99 -16.39 9.03
N LEU A 154 -11.37 -16.92 10.10
CA LEU A 154 -9.92 -17.13 10.19
C LEU A 154 -9.38 -18.19 9.18
N ASN A 155 -10.25 -18.90 8.45
CA ASN A 155 -9.86 -20.06 7.65
C ASN A 155 -9.71 -19.84 6.13
N GLN A 156 -9.67 -18.60 5.62
CA GLN A 156 -9.52 -18.35 4.18
C GLN A 156 -8.19 -17.72 3.73
N PHE A 157 -7.23 -17.49 4.63
CA PHE A 157 -6.04 -16.69 4.29
C PHE A 157 -4.69 -17.44 4.34
N ILE A 158 -4.68 -18.76 4.49
CA ILE A 158 -3.41 -19.54 4.52
C ILE A 158 -2.89 -19.93 3.13
N ASN A 159 -3.72 -19.98 2.09
CA ASN A 159 -3.25 -20.42 0.76
C ASN A 159 -3.30 -19.27 -0.23
N ILE A 160 -2.14 -18.69 -0.54
CA ILE A 160 -1.59 -18.40 -1.88
C ILE A 160 -0.25 -17.69 -1.62
N LEU A 161 0.80 -18.50 -1.63
CA LEU A 161 2.20 -18.11 -1.83
C LEU A 161 2.35 -17.35 -3.15
#